data_AF-A0A9Q3KXP3-F1
#
_entry.id   AF-A0A9Q3KXP3-F1
#
_cell.length_a   1.000
_cell.length_b   1.000
_cell.length_c   1.000
_cell.angle_alpha   90.00
_cell.angle_beta   90.00
_cell.angle_gamma   90.00
#
_symmetry.space_group_name_H-M   'P 1'
#
loop_
_entity.id
_entity.type
_entity.pdbx_description
1 polymer ?
#
loop_
_entity_poly.entity_id
_entity_poly.type
_entity_poly.pdbx_seq_one_letter_code
_entity_poly.pdbx_strand_id
1 'polypeptide(L)'
;ETPRQERSVVRIKSKTYNLNFNGEEVERFIKRIGRIVQIEGATEEDLEMQMDFWTTDYKISDAIEAMPGYEEVNWTWLKKDLITNWGRVEPERRYRKECLLKLFNDTQDNGGISTLAQYRTSIREYETIITYLLRYKYIPQHNMYHEDIFDCLSSDVKGAISKEMIKSNVMVREEDGGYLIPPMRVLKKYIEQELEAIFLVTKRLSSPHRKERGDYGVKER
;
A
#
# COMPACT_ATOMS: atom_id res chain seq x y z
N GLU A 1 -31.74 16.90 -41.35
CA GLU A 1 -30.66 17.03 -40.36
C GLU A 1 -31.19 17.86 -39.19
N THR A 2 -31.27 17.27 -38.00
CA THR A 2 -31.52 18.03 -36.76
C THR A 2 -30.30 18.92 -36.49
N PRO A 3 -30.47 20.22 -36.16
CA PRO A 3 -29.32 21.07 -35.85
C PRO A 3 -28.60 20.46 -34.65
N ARG A 4 -27.29 20.20 -34.77
CA ARG A 4 -26.45 19.93 -33.60
C ARG A 4 -26.60 21.14 -32.69
N GLN A 5 -27.29 20.96 -31.57
CA GLN A 5 -27.37 21.95 -30.51
C GLN A 5 -25.92 22.27 -30.12
N GLU A 6 -25.47 23.51 -30.34
CA GLU A 6 -24.12 23.95 -29.98
C GLU A 6 -23.95 23.77 -28.47
N ARG A 7 -23.33 22.65 -28.08
CA ARG A 7 -22.98 22.44 -26.68
C ARG A 7 -21.83 23.40 -26.37
N SER A 8 -21.93 24.10 -25.24
CA SER A 8 -20.81 24.90 -24.74
C SER A 8 -19.69 23.97 -24.23
N VAL A 9 -18.45 24.23 -24.63
CA VAL A 9 -17.27 23.51 -24.14
C VAL A 9 -17.16 23.67 -22.62
N VAL A 10 -17.02 22.55 -21.89
CA VAL A 10 -16.86 22.58 -20.44
C VAL A 10 -15.42 22.92 -20.08
N ARG A 11 -15.19 24.10 -19.51
CA ARG A 11 -13.84 24.53 -19.11
C ARG A 11 -13.38 23.82 -17.84
N ILE A 12 -12.37 22.96 -17.97
CA ILE A 12 -11.81 22.21 -16.84
C ILE A 12 -10.93 23.16 -16.02
N LYS A 13 -11.17 23.21 -14.71
CA LYS A 13 -10.46 24.09 -13.78
C LYS A 13 -9.06 23.54 -13.46
N SER A 14 -8.15 23.62 -14.43
CA SER A 14 -6.78 23.08 -14.33
C SER A 14 -6.06 23.48 -13.04
N LYS A 15 -6.16 24.76 -12.62
CA LYS A 15 -5.58 25.26 -11.36
C LYS A 15 -6.17 24.60 -10.11
N THR A 16 -7.49 24.40 -10.06
CA THR A 16 -8.16 23.75 -8.92
C THR A 16 -7.68 22.32 -8.73
N TYR A 17 -7.41 21.62 -9.84
CA TYR A 17 -6.92 20.25 -9.80
C TYR A 17 -5.40 20.13 -9.89
N ASN A 18 -4.65 21.24 -9.84
CA ASN A 18 -3.20 21.27 -10.03
C ASN A 18 -2.76 20.42 -11.25
N LEU A 19 -3.41 20.63 -12.39
CA LEU A 19 -3.04 20.02 -13.66
C LEU A 19 -1.85 20.79 -14.24
N ASN A 20 -0.69 20.15 -14.20
CA ASN A 20 0.52 20.56 -14.91
C ASN A 20 1.26 19.32 -15.38
N PHE A 21 1.18 19.00 -16.67
CA PHE A 21 1.88 17.89 -17.28
C PHE A 21 3.30 18.34 -17.65
N ASN A 22 4.30 17.61 -17.16
CA ASN A 22 5.71 17.89 -17.37
C ASN A 22 6.42 16.80 -18.19
N GLY A 23 5.65 15.92 -18.84
CA GLY A 23 6.21 14.78 -19.59
C GLY A 23 6.53 13.56 -18.73
N GLU A 24 6.25 13.60 -17.42
CA GLU A 24 6.45 12.47 -16.52
C GLU A 24 5.12 11.85 -16.06
N GLU A 25 5.18 10.58 -15.65
CA GLU A 25 4.04 9.84 -15.09
C GLU A 25 2.76 9.91 -15.96
N VAL A 26 2.90 9.86 -17.30
CA VAL A 26 1.82 10.12 -18.25
C VAL A 26 0.58 9.25 -18.02
N GLU A 27 0.74 7.99 -17.61
CA GLU A 27 -0.39 7.10 -17.33
C GLU A 27 -1.17 7.55 -16.09
N ARG A 28 -0.46 8.08 -15.09
CA ARG A 28 -1.09 8.67 -13.89
C ARG A 28 -1.80 9.97 -14.27
N PHE A 29 -1.19 10.78 -15.12
CA PHE A 29 -1.80 12.01 -15.65
C PHE A 29 -3.09 11.70 -16.41
N ILE A 30 -3.05 10.81 -17.41
CA ILE A 30 -4.23 10.36 -18.19
C ILE A 30 -5.35 9.87 -17.28
N LYS A 31 -5.03 9.05 -16.27
CA LYS A 31 -6.03 8.54 -15.32
C LYS A 31 -6.63 9.64 -14.46
N ARG A 32 -5.84 10.66 -14.10
CA ARG A 32 -6.28 11.81 -13.30
C ARG A 32 -7.24 12.69 -14.10
N ILE A 33 -6.90 13.06 -15.33
CA ILE A 33 -7.75 13.89 -16.17
C ILE A 33 -9.06 13.19 -16.54
N GLY A 34 -9.05 11.88 -16.80
CA GLY A 34 -10.29 11.11 -17.00
C GLY A 34 -11.24 11.14 -15.79
N ARG A 35 -10.71 11.21 -14.56
CA ARG A 35 -11.55 11.39 -13.35
C ARG A 35 -12.07 12.82 -13.23
N ILE A 36 -11.26 13.82 -13.57
CA ILE A 36 -11.67 15.23 -13.52
C ILE A 36 -12.78 15.51 -14.51
N VAL A 37 -12.70 14.95 -15.72
CA VAL A 37 -13.75 15.01 -16.73
C VAL A 37 -15.08 14.49 -16.17
N GLN A 38 -15.05 13.34 -15.47
CA GLN A 38 -16.24 12.80 -14.80
C GLN A 38 -16.77 13.71 -13.68
N ILE A 39 -15.89 14.34 -12.90
CA ILE A 39 -16.27 15.23 -11.79
C ILE A 39 -16.89 16.54 -12.30
N GLU A 40 -16.29 17.14 -13.33
CA GLU A 40 -16.75 18.42 -13.92
C GLU A 40 -17.92 18.22 -14.90
N GLY A 41 -18.35 16.98 -15.16
CA GLY A 41 -19.39 16.68 -16.15
C GLY A 41 -18.97 17.05 -17.57
N ALA A 42 -17.66 17.06 -17.84
CA ALA A 42 -17.09 17.31 -19.16
C ALA A 42 -17.13 16.04 -20.01
N THR A 43 -16.84 16.20 -21.30
CA THR A 43 -16.66 15.11 -22.25
C THR A 43 -15.18 14.91 -22.59
N GLU A 44 -14.87 13.85 -23.32
CA GLU A 44 -13.50 13.60 -23.82
C GLU A 44 -13.08 14.68 -24.84
N GLU A 45 -13.99 15.15 -25.69
CA GLU A 45 -13.76 16.29 -26.60
C GLU A 45 -13.40 17.58 -25.85
N ASP A 46 -14.06 17.87 -24.71
CA ASP A 46 -13.74 19.06 -23.91
C ASP A 46 -12.32 18.97 -23.32
N LEU A 47 -11.88 17.76 -22.97
CA LEU A 47 -10.54 17.51 -22.45
C LEU A 47 -9.48 17.75 -23.52
N GLU A 48 -9.69 17.23 -24.73
CA GLU A 48 -8.75 17.33 -25.85
C GLU A 48 -8.49 18.80 -26.21
N MET A 49 -9.55 19.61 -26.34
CA MET A 49 -9.47 21.04 -26.69
C MET A 49 -8.73 21.90 -25.65
N GLN A 50 -8.37 21.36 -24.49
CA GLN A 50 -7.76 22.09 -23.39
C GLN A 50 -6.40 21.54 -22.96
N MET A 51 -5.91 20.47 -23.58
CA MET A 51 -4.80 19.68 -23.05
C MET A 51 -3.43 20.39 -23.18
N ASP A 52 -3.25 21.14 -24.25
CA ASP A 52 -2.12 22.05 -24.50
C ASP A 52 -1.97 23.08 -23.37
N PHE A 53 -3.07 23.61 -22.84
CA PHE A 53 -3.04 24.57 -21.72
C PHE A 53 -2.71 23.96 -20.35
N TRP A 54 -2.55 22.64 -20.25
CA TRP A 54 -2.23 21.95 -18.99
C TRP A 54 -0.76 21.59 -18.85
N THR A 55 0.11 22.20 -19.64
CA THR A 55 1.56 22.18 -19.45
C THR A 55 2.10 23.60 -19.34
N THR A 56 3.11 23.81 -18.50
CA THR A 56 3.89 25.06 -18.46
C THR A 56 5.11 25.03 -19.38
N ASP A 57 5.45 23.86 -19.95
CA ASP A 57 6.55 23.70 -20.89
C ASP A 57 6.02 23.81 -22.33
N TYR A 58 6.48 24.85 -23.04
CA TYR A 58 6.09 25.12 -24.43
C TYR A 58 6.47 23.99 -25.39
N LYS A 59 7.58 23.27 -25.14
CA LYS A 59 7.99 22.16 -26.00
C LYS A 59 7.04 20.98 -25.89
N ILE A 60 6.50 20.76 -24.70
CA ILE A 60 5.49 19.73 -24.46
C ILE A 60 4.17 20.15 -25.09
N SER A 61 3.81 21.44 -25.01
CA SER A 61 2.62 21.98 -25.68
C SER A 61 2.69 21.77 -27.20
N ASP A 62 3.77 22.24 -27.83
CA ASP A 62 4.01 22.09 -29.28
C ASP A 62 3.98 20.62 -29.70
N ALA A 63 4.58 19.74 -28.89
CA ALA A 63 4.60 18.31 -29.17
C ALA A 63 3.21 17.67 -29.07
N ILE A 64 2.35 18.11 -28.14
CA ILE A 64 0.97 17.66 -28.01
C ILE A 64 0.13 18.14 -29.20
N GLU A 65 0.26 19.40 -29.58
CA GLU A 65 -0.47 19.99 -30.71
C GLU A 65 -0.15 19.30 -32.05
N ALA A 66 1.08 18.81 -32.20
CA ALA A 66 1.52 18.06 -33.37
C ALA A 66 1.10 16.57 -33.38
N MET A 67 0.36 16.09 -32.36
CA MET A 67 -0.06 14.69 -32.29
C MET A 67 -1.28 14.44 -33.18
N PRO A 68 -1.31 13.34 -33.97
CA PRO A 68 -2.48 12.99 -34.77
C PRO A 68 -3.76 12.88 -33.96
N GLY A 69 -3.70 12.35 -32.73
CA GLY A 69 -4.87 12.27 -31.86
C GLY A 69 -5.39 13.63 -31.37
N TYR A 70 -4.54 14.66 -31.35
CA TYR A 70 -4.94 16.03 -31.03
C TYR A 70 -5.59 16.70 -32.25
N GLU A 71 -4.95 16.58 -33.41
CA GLU A 71 -5.46 17.13 -34.68
C GLU A 71 -6.84 16.56 -35.06
N GLU A 72 -7.03 15.26 -34.86
CA GLU A 72 -8.28 14.55 -35.19
C GLU A 72 -9.35 14.63 -34.08
N VAL A 73 -9.08 15.35 -32.98
CA VAL A 73 -10.00 15.49 -31.84
C VAL A 73 -10.46 14.10 -31.37
N ASN A 74 -9.48 13.22 -31.09
CA ASN A 74 -9.71 11.82 -30.78
C ASN A 74 -8.90 11.38 -29.55
N TRP A 75 -9.55 11.37 -28.40
CA TRP A 75 -8.94 11.04 -27.11
C TRP A 75 -8.31 9.66 -27.09
N THR A 76 -8.91 8.70 -27.80
CA THR A 76 -8.37 7.35 -27.85
C THR A 76 -7.03 7.31 -28.57
N TRP A 77 -6.86 8.11 -29.62
CA TRP A 77 -5.59 8.25 -30.33
C TRP A 77 -4.62 9.10 -29.52
N LEU A 78 -5.09 10.22 -28.97
CA LEU A 78 -4.27 11.11 -28.17
C LEU A 78 -3.67 10.42 -26.93
N LYS A 79 -4.43 9.54 -26.25
CA LYS A 79 -3.89 8.67 -25.20
C LYS A 79 -2.73 7.80 -25.69
N LYS A 80 -2.84 7.23 -26.89
CA LYS A 80 -1.77 6.40 -27.46
C LYS A 80 -0.56 7.25 -27.80
N ASP A 81 -0.76 8.44 -28.36
CA ASP A 81 0.34 9.35 -28.71
C ASP A 81 1.08 9.83 -27.46
N LEU A 82 0.35 10.21 -26.41
CA LEU A 82 0.90 10.56 -25.10
C LEU A 82 1.73 9.42 -24.49
N ILE A 83 1.19 8.20 -24.50
CA ILE A 83 1.91 7.01 -23.98
C ILE A 83 3.10 6.66 -24.88
N THR A 84 3.03 6.87 -26.19
CA THR A 84 4.15 6.59 -27.10
C THR A 84 5.31 7.56 -26.88
N ASN A 85 5.01 8.84 -26.62
CA ASN A 85 6.04 9.87 -26.46
C ASN A 85 6.60 9.96 -25.03
N TRP A 86 5.75 9.80 -24.01
CA TRP A 86 6.11 10.01 -22.60
C TRP A 86 5.81 8.81 -21.70
N GLY A 87 5.24 7.74 -22.25
CA GLY A 87 5.01 6.51 -21.50
C GLY A 87 6.31 5.79 -21.22
N ARG A 88 6.39 5.16 -20.06
CA ARG A 88 7.54 4.31 -19.75
C ARG A 88 7.34 2.96 -20.42
N VAL A 89 8.42 2.38 -20.97
CA VAL A 89 8.43 1.00 -21.49
C VAL A 89 7.89 0.02 -20.44
N GLU A 90 8.19 0.28 -19.16
CA GLU A 90 7.45 -0.29 -18.03
C GLU A 90 6.89 0.85 -17.15
N PRO A 91 5.57 0.92 -16.89
CA PRO A 91 4.99 1.89 -15.97
C PRO A 91 5.70 1.84 -14.62
N GLU A 92 5.94 3.01 -14.01
CA GLU A 92 6.64 3.08 -12.73
C GLU A 92 5.88 2.29 -11.66
N ARG A 93 6.43 1.14 -11.28
CA ARG A 93 5.87 0.31 -10.22
C ARG A 93 6.20 0.94 -8.89
N ARG A 94 5.18 1.37 -8.15
CA ARG A 94 5.33 1.90 -6.78
C ARG A 94 5.98 0.88 -5.86
N TYR A 95 5.61 -0.40 -6.03
CA TYR A 95 6.23 -1.52 -5.32
C TYR A 95 6.52 -2.65 -6.27
N ARG A 96 7.59 -3.39 -5.97
CA ARG A 96 7.97 -4.63 -6.66
C ARG A 96 7.98 -5.79 -5.68
N LYS A 97 8.11 -7.02 -6.18
CA LYS A 97 8.18 -8.23 -5.32
C LYS A 97 9.35 -8.15 -4.35
N GLU A 98 10.46 -7.55 -4.80
CA GLU A 98 11.69 -7.39 -4.02
C GLU A 98 11.50 -6.49 -2.80
N CYS A 99 10.47 -5.61 -2.80
CA CYS A 99 10.13 -4.81 -1.62
C CYS A 99 9.67 -5.69 -0.45
N LEU A 100 8.98 -6.81 -0.72
CA LEU A 100 8.59 -7.77 0.33
C LEU A 100 9.80 -8.50 0.89
N LEU A 101 10.68 -9.00 0.00
CA LEU A 101 11.91 -9.67 0.41
C LEU A 101 12.79 -8.76 1.26
N LYS A 102 12.94 -7.50 0.84
CA LYS A 102 13.67 -6.50 1.61
C LYS A 102 13.03 -6.26 2.99
N LEU A 103 11.71 -6.11 3.05
CA LEU A 103 11.00 -5.96 4.33
C LEU A 103 11.28 -7.15 5.28
N PHE A 104 11.23 -8.38 4.77
CA PHE A 104 11.48 -9.57 5.58
C PHE A 104 12.92 -9.66 6.04
N ASN A 105 13.88 -9.52 5.12
CA ASN A 105 15.31 -9.56 5.43
C ASN A 105 15.71 -8.47 6.41
N ASP A 106 15.32 -7.21 6.16
CA ASP A 106 15.63 -6.09 7.06
C ASP A 106 15.03 -6.34 8.46
N THR A 107 13.85 -6.96 8.55
CA THR A 107 13.24 -7.31 9.84
C THR A 107 14.02 -8.40 10.57
N GLN A 108 14.45 -9.44 9.87
CA GLN A 108 15.24 -10.54 10.44
C GLN A 108 16.64 -10.09 10.85
N ASP A 109 17.32 -9.32 10.02
CA ASP A 109 18.66 -8.77 10.28
C ASP A 109 18.68 -7.87 11.52
N ASN A 110 17.54 -7.23 11.85
CA ASN A 110 17.37 -6.41 13.04
C ASN A 110 16.89 -7.20 14.28
N GLY A 111 17.06 -8.54 14.30
CA GLY A 111 16.76 -9.40 15.44
C GLY A 111 15.31 -9.88 15.53
N GLY A 112 14.51 -9.62 14.50
CA GLY A 112 13.13 -10.03 14.41
C GLY A 112 12.15 -9.22 15.26
N ILE A 113 10.86 -9.47 15.03
CA ILE A 113 9.75 -8.79 15.69
C ILE A 113 9.59 -9.35 17.11
N SER A 114 9.86 -8.52 18.10
CA SER A 114 9.74 -8.85 19.53
C SER A 114 8.74 -7.95 20.28
N THR A 115 8.26 -6.88 19.64
CA THR A 115 7.36 -5.90 20.26
C THR A 115 6.11 -5.65 19.41
N LEU A 116 5.03 -5.24 20.08
CA LEU A 116 3.77 -4.87 19.41
C LEU A 116 3.94 -3.72 18.41
N ALA A 117 4.83 -2.76 18.70
CA ALA A 117 5.09 -1.62 17.83
C ALA A 117 5.82 -2.03 16.54
N GLN A 118 6.84 -2.89 16.65
CA GLN A 118 7.53 -3.46 15.49
C GLN A 118 6.54 -4.24 14.62
N TYR A 119 5.73 -5.11 15.23
CA TYR A 119 4.74 -5.89 14.50
C TYR A 119 3.75 -5.04 13.73
N ARG A 120 3.17 -4.02 14.37
CA ARG A 120 2.20 -3.11 13.72
C ARG A 120 2.82 -2.32 12.57
N THR A 121 4.10 -1.98 12.68
CA THR A 121 4.84 -1.27 11.63
C THR A 121 5.08 -2.20 10.44
N SER A 122 5.68 -3.37 10.68
CA SER A 122 5.98 -4.35 9.65
C SER A 122 4.72 -4.85 8.94
N ILE A 123 3.63 -5.14 9.68
CA ILE A 123 2.41 -5.65 9.07
C ILE A 123 1.69 -4.60 8.21
N ARG A 124 1.73 -3.32 8.61
CA ARG A 124 1.17 -2.22 7.83
C ARG A 124 1.93 -2.03 6.52
N GLU A 125 3.25 -2.12 6.55
CA GLU A 125 4.09 -2.02 5.36
C GLU A 125 3.86 -3.21 4.43
N TYR A 126 3.87 -4.43 4.97
CA TYR A 126 3.51 -5.66 4.26
C TYR A 126 2.15 -5.54 3.57
N GLU A 127 1.10 -5.12 4.29
CA GLU A 127 -0.26 -4.96 3.75
C GLU A 127 -0.32 -3.92 2.63
N THR A 128 0.44 -2.84 2.76
CA THR A 128 0.53 -1.79 1.73
C THR A 128 1.14 -2.34 0.44
N ILE A 129 2.24 -3.08 0.55
CA ILE A 129 2.96 -3.66 -0.58
C ILE A 129 2.12 -4.76 -1.24
N ILE A 130 1.65 -5.74 -0.47
CA ILE A 130 0.92 -6.91 -1.00
C ILE A 130 -0.38 -6.48 -1.67
N THR A 131 -1.12 -5.53 -1.10
CA THR A 131 -2.37 -5.03 -1.68
C THR A 131 -2.12 -4.35 -3.02
N TYR A 132 -1.03 -3.59 -3.15
CA TYR A 132 -0.63 -3.01 -4.43
C TYR A 132 -0.31 -4.09 -5.46
N LEU A 133 0.57 -5.04 -5.11
CA LEU A 133 0.99 -6.10 -6.03
C LEU A 133 -0.19 -6.97 -6.52
N LEU A 134 -1.13 -7.29 -5.62
CA LEU A 134 -2.34 -8.04 -5.96
C LEU A 134 -3.30 -7.23 -6.84
N ARG A 135 -3.55 -5.97 -6.51
CA ARG A 135 -4.45 -5.07 -7.26
C ARG A 135 -4.02 -4.93 -8.72
N TYR A 136 -2.71 -4.82 -8.95
CA TYR A 136 -2.13 -4.68 -10.29
C TYR A 136 -1.73 -6.02 -10.93
N LYS A 137 -2.10 -7.15 -10.31
CA LYS A 137 -1.84 -8.52 -10.80
C LYS A 137 -0.35 -8.81 -11.07
N TYR A 138 0.54 -8.14 -10.34
CA TYR A 138 1.99 -8.40 -10.41
C TYR A 138 2.39 -9.69 -9.70
N ILE A 139 1.51 -10.19 -8.80
CA ILE A 139 1.61 -11.50 -8.18
C ILE A 139 0.26 -12.24 -8.24
N PRO A 140 0.24 -13.58 -8.19
CA PRO A 140 -0.99 -14.37 -8.08
C PRO A 140 -1.74 -14.10 -6.76
N GLN A 141 -3.06 -14.28 -6.76
CA GLN A 141 -3.89 -14.10 -5.56
C GLN A 141 -3.59 -15.06 -4.41
N HIS A 142 -3.00 -16.22 -4.72
CA HIS A 142 -2.65 -17.23 -3.73
C HIS A 142 -1.24 -17.02 -3.12
N ASN A 143 -0.52 -15.96 -3.48
CA ASN A 143 0.77 -15.65 -2.84
C ASN A 143 0.53 -15.21 -1.38
N MET A 144 0.66 -16.16 -0.46
CA MET A 144 0.53 -15.93 0.97
C MET A 144 1.91 -16.01 1.64
N TYR A 145 2.51 -14.87 1.91
CA TYR A 145 3.80 -14.74 2.61
C TYR A 145 3.65 -14.89 4.15
N HIS A 146 2.86 -15.86 4.59
CA HIS A 146 2.57 -16.10 6.00
C HIS A 146 3.72 -16.82 6.71
N GLU A 147 4.41 -17.71 6.01
CA GLU A 147 5.66 -18.30 6.47
C GLU A 147 6.74 -17.21 6.64
N ASP A 148 6.91 -16.30 5.68
CA ASP A 148 7.89 -15.21 5.81
C ASP A 148 7.59 -14.27 7.00
N ILE A 149 6.31 -13.95 7.24
CA ILE A 149 5.90 -13.16 8.41
C ILE A 149 6.15 -13.92 9.71
N PHE A 150 5.85 -15.22 9.74
CA PHE A 150 6.21 -16.06 10.88
C PHE A 150 7.73 -16.04 11.08
N ASP A 151 8.50 -16.08 10.00
CA ASP A 151 9.95 -16.12 10.05
C ASP A 151 10.63 -14.84 10.49
N CYS A 152 9.94 -13.71 10.33
CA CYS A 152 10.33 -12.40 10.84
C CYS A 152 10.18 -12.26 12.36
N LEU A 153 9.48 -13.15 13.05
CA LEU A 153 9.31 -13.07 14.50
C LEU A 153 10.61 -13.40 15.24
N SER A 154 10.83 -12.79 16.40
CA SER A 154 11.94 -13.19 17.27
C SER A 154 11.76 -14.63 17.74
N SER A 155 12.85 -15.32 18.08
CA SER A 155 12.82 -16.72 18.53
C SER A 155 11.91 -16.94 19.74
N ASP A 156 11.86 -15.98 20.67
CA ASP A 156 11.00 -16.04 21.85
C ASP A 156 9.52 -15.99 21.46
N VAL A 157 9.15 -15.04 20.59
CA VAL A 157 7.77 -14.90 20.11
C VAL A 157 7.37 -16.12 19.29
N LYS A 158 8.22 -16.59 18.35
CA LYS A 158 8.00 -17.83 17.59
C LYS A 158 7.71 -19.01 18.52
N GLY A 159 8.55 -19.19 19.54
CA GLY A 159 8.41 -20.29 20.50
C GLY A 159 7.10 -20.23 21.29
N ALA A 160 6.70 -19.03 21.74
CA ALA A 160 5.46 -18.83 22.49
C ALA A 160 4.23 -19.08 21.61
N ILE A 161 4.15 -18.46 20.43
CA ILE A 161 2.99 -18.60 19.56
C ILE A 161 2.84 -20.02 19.00
N SER A 162 3.96 -20.70 18.68
CA SER A 162 3.91 -22.08 18.17
C SER A 162 3.32 -23.03 19.21
N LYS A 163 3.71 -22.90 20.49
CA LYS A 163 3.15 -23.72 21.58
C LYS A 163 1.63 -23.52 21.69
N GLU A 164 1.17 -22.28 21.67
CA GLU A 164 -0.26 -21.98 21.80
C GLU A 164 -1.06 -22.39 20.55
N MET A 165 -0.49 -22.25 19.36
CA MET A 165 -1.11 -22.69 18.10
C MET A 165 -1.23 -24.22 18.02
N ILE A 166 -0.21 -24.97 18.44
CA ILE A 166 -0.25 -26.44 18.52
C ILE A 166 -1.31 -26.88 19.54
N LYS A 167 -1.30 -26.28 20.74
CA LYS A 167 -2.29 -26.57 21.79
C LYS A 167 -3.74 -26.28 21.34
N SER A 168 -3.92 -25.27 20.50
CA SER A 168 -5.22 -24.89 19.94
C SER A 168 -5.62 -25.67 18.68
N ASN A 169 -4.82 -26.67 18.27
CA ASN A 169 -5.03 -27.48 17.05
C ASN A 169 -5.22 -26.63 15.77
N VAL A 170 -4.57 -25.47 15.67
CA VAL A 170 -4.63 -24.63 14.45
C VAL A 170 -3.47 -24.88 13.49
N MET A 171 -2.42 -25.55 13.94
CA MET A 171 -1.33 -26.03 13.10
C MET A 171 -1.60 -27.48 12.69
N VAL A 172 -1.45 -27.77 11.39
CA VAL A 172 -1.62 -29.12 10.85
C VAL A 172 -0.28 -29.83 10.91
N ARG A 173 -0.25 -31.01 11.51
CA ARG A 173 0.96 -31.85 11.56
C ARG A 173 1.15 -32.58 10.23
N GLU A 174 2.36 -32.51 9.70
CA GLU A 174 2.74 -33.22 8.47
C GLU A 174 3.25 -34.63 8.76
N GLU A 175 3.37 -35.45 7.71
CA GLU A 175 3.82 -36.84 7.81
C GLU A 175 5.25 -36.96 8.35
N ASP A 176 6.11 -35.98 8.08
CA ASP A 176 7.49 -35.90 8.56
C ASP A 176 7.60 -35.42 10.03
N GLY A 177 6.48 -35.08 10.65
CA GLY A 177 6.42 -34.58 12.03
C GLY A 177 6.54 -33.05 12.15
N GLY A 178 6.69 -32.32 11.04
CA GLY A 178 6.62 -30.87 10.97
C GLY A 178 5.20 -30.33 11.20
N TYR A 179 5.08 -29.00 11.25
CA TYR A 179 3.79 -28.30 11.39
C TYR A 179 3.67 -27.22 10.33
N LEU A 180 2.55 -27.25 9.60
CA LEU A 180 2.20 -26.19 8.65
C LEU A 180 1.82 -24.91 9.39
N ILE A 181 2.43 -23.80 8.98
CA ILE A 181 2.06 -22.47 9.47
C ILE A 181 0.63 -22.16 8.99
N PRO A 182 -0.27 -21.70 9.89
CA PRO A 182 -1.65 -21.46 9.51
C PRO A 182 -1.77 -20.21 8.61
N PRO A 183 -2.89 -20.07 7.87
CA PRO A 183 -3.09 -18.92 6.99
C PRO A 183 -2.94 -17.58 7.72
N MET A 184 -2.50 -16.55 6.99
CA MET A 184 -2.21 -15.20 7.51
C MET A 184 -3.24 -14.67 8.52
N ARG A 185 -4.53 -14.84 8.26
CA ARG A 185 -5.61 -14.40 9.16
C ARG A 185 -5.51 -15.01 10.55
N VAL A 186 -5.20 -16.30 10.63
CA VAL A 186 -5.06 -17.03 11.89
C VAL A 186 -3.74 -16.63 12.54
N LEU A 187 -2.64 -16.63 11.78
CA LEU A 187 -1.32 -16.27 12.27
C LEU A 187 -1.29 -14.88 12.93
N LYS A 188 -1.87 -13.86 12.29
CA LYS A 188 -1.94 -12.48 12.82
C LYS A 188 -2.58 -12.43 14.21
N LYS A 189 -3.64 -13.21 14.43
CA LYS A 189 -4.35 -13.27 15.70
C LYS A 189 -3.42 -13.71 16.83
N TYR A 190 -2.66 -14.79 16.63
CA TYR A 190 -1.76 -15.31 17.67
C TYR A 190 -0.57 -14.38 17.92
N ILE A 191 -0.01 -13.77 16.87
CA ILE A 191 1.08 -12.79 17.02
C ILE A 191 0.60 -11.59 17.84
N GLU A 192 -0.55 -11.01 17.50
CA GLU A 192 -1.05 -9.83 18.21
C GLU A 192 -1.37 -10.14 19.67
N GLN A 193 -2.00 -11.30 19.95
CA GLN A 193 -2.29 -11.73 21.32
C GLN A 193 -1.03 -11.87 22.19
N GLU A 194 0.01 -12.52 21.67
CA GLU A 194 1.27 -12.71 22.40
C GLU A 194 1.98 -11.38 22.64
N LEU A 195 2.09 -10.54 21.62
CA LEU A 195 2.77 -9.25 21.75
C LEU A 195 2.02 -8.26 22.65
N GLU A 196 0.68 -8.31 22.68
CA GLU A 196 -0.13 -7.58 23.64
C GLU A 196 0.08 -8.09 25.07
N ALA A 197 0.15 -9.41 25.27
CA ALA A 197 0.45 -9.99 26.58
C ALA A 197 1.84 -9.55 27.08
N ILE A 198 2.86 -9.63 26.23
CA ILE A 198 4.22 -9.13 26.52
C ILE A 198 4.17 -7.66 26.91
N PHE A 199 3.52 -6.82 26.10
CA PHE A 199 3.39 -5.38 26.36
C PHE A 199 2.74 -5.08 27.72
N LEU A 200 1.65 -5.79 28.07
CA LEU A 200 0.95 -5.62 29.34
C LEU A 200 1.80 -6.04 30.55
N VAL A 201 2.55 -7.14 30.43
CA VAL A 201 3.46 -7.63 31.47
C VAL A 201 4.58 -6.63 31.69
N THR A 202 5.25 -6.16 30.62
CA THR A 202 6.33 -5.17 30.70
C THR A 202 5.85 -3.85 31.32
N LYS A 203 4.62 -3.41 30.99
CA LYS A 203 4.01 -2.21 31.59
C LYS A 203 3.74 -2.38 33.09
N ARG A 204 3.30 -3.56 33.54
CA ARG A 204 3.08 -3.85 34.97
C ARG A 204 4.39 -3.86 35.75
N LEU A 205 5.43 -4.48 35.19
CA LEU A 205 6.75 -4.57 35.84
C LEU A 205 7.46 -3.22 35.93
N SER A 206 7.21 -2.31 34.99
CA SER A 206 7.77 -0.95 34.99
C SER A 206 7.01 0.05 35.86
N SER A 207 5.90 -0.33 36.49
CA SER A 207 5.10 0.57 37.34
C SER A 207 5.58 0.56 38.80
N PRO A 208 6.01 1.71 39.38
CA PRO A 208 6.77 1.76 40.64
C PRO A 208 5.95 1.61 41.93
N HIS A 209 4.87 0.82 41.98
CA HIS A 209 4.04 0.66 43.18
C HIS A 209 3.94 -0.78 43.67
N ARG A 210 4.99 -1.24 44.37
CA ARG A 210 4.88 -2.30 45.39
C ARG A 210 5.98 -2.24 46.46
N LYS A 211 6.03 -1.14 47.20
CA LYS A 211 6.44 -1.08 48.61
C LYS A 211 5.42 -0.12 49.24
N GLU A 212 4.41 -0.62 49.94
CA GLU A 212 4.41 -0.66 51.40
C GLU A 212 3.40 -1.70 51.90
N ARG A 213 3.90 -2.67 52.67
CA ARG A 213 3.20 -3.50 53.65
C ARG A 213 4.30 -3.98 54.59
N GLY A 214 4.35 -3.67 55.86
CA GLY A 214 3.64 -2.72 56.69
C GLY A 214 4.47 -2.68 57.97
N ASP A 215 4.90 -1.50 58.39
CA ASP A 215 5.58 -1.34 59.67
C ASP A 215 4.47 -1.27 60.73
N TYR A 216 4.16 -2.42 61.34
CA TYR A 216 3.30 -2.44 62.51
C TYR A 216 4.10 -1.86 63.67
N GLY A 217 3.88 -0.57 63.92
CA GLY A 217 4.35 0.10 65.12
C GLY A 217 3.91 -0.66 66.37
N VAL A 218 4.90 -1.25 67.05
CA VAL A 218 4.79 -1.70 68.43
C VAL A 218 4.60 -0.45 69.29
N LYS A 219 3.40 -0.26 69.84
CA LYS A 219 3.18 0.59 71.01
C LYS A 219 3.36 -0.29 72.24
N GLU A 220 4.53 -0.24 72.86
CA GLU A 220 4.69 -0.68 74.25
C GLU A 220 4.01 0.32 75.19
N ARG A 221 3.39 -0.24 76.23
CA ARG A 221 2.63 0.43 77.29
C ARG A 221 3.55 0.99 78.36
#